data_AF-I1IED0-F1
#
_entry.id   AF-I1IED0-F1
#
_cell.length_a   1.000
_cell.length_b   1.000
_cell.length_c   1.000
_cell.angle_alpha   90.00
_cell.angle_beta   90.00
_cell.angle_gamma   90.00
#
_symmetry.space_group_name_H-M   'P 1'
#
loop_
_entity.id
_entity.type
_entity.pdbx_description
1 polymer ?
#
loop_
_entity_poly.entity_id
_entity_poly.type
_entity_poly.pdbx_seq_one_letter_code
_entity_poly.pdbx_strand_id
1 'polypeptide(L)'
;MARALGDALLFSAGAAVATVLLLTASSFFSLPDAYWASIQLESASSFGVRTFYDDPEVSYTMDRPITGWDAKRAAWIRAHPELLHQHAARGEGERVLMVSGSQPAPCGAPRGDHFLTRLLKNKLDYCRLNGVELLYNTALLRPSMGRYWAKLPLVRAAMVAHPEAEWVWWVDSDAVLTDMDFRLPLRRYRRHNLVVHGWPRLVYDSGAAGPSWTSLNAGVFLLRNCQWSLDLMDAWAAMGPDSPDYQRWGALLTKTFKDKAFNESDDQSALVYLLQQDGSPWRQKVFLEHEYYFEGYWLEIVPRLGNISKRCEAMERQAAPEMRKRRAEREARRGRGDRAAASRVEGWRRPFVTHFTGCQPCSGHRNEDYSGESCDEGMRRALNFADDQVLRAYGFRHAGPLSDDVTPLPFGYPAKQ
;
A
#
# COMPACT_ATOMS: atom_id res chain seq x y z
N MET A 1 35.16 -21.22 -56.04
CA MET A 1 36.19 -20.74 -55.08
C MET A 1 36.06 -19.26 -54.72
N ALA A 2 35.76 -18.35 -55.65
CA ALA A 2 35.68 -16.91 -55.34
C ALA A 2 34.55 -16.48 -54.35
N ARG A 3 33.38 -17.14 -54.34
CA ARG A 3 32.28 -16.82 -53.40
C ARG A 3 32.60 -17.22 -51.95
N ALA A 4 33.20 -18.39 -51.74
CA ALA A 4 33.53 -18.90 -50.39
C ALA A 4 34.61 -18.05 -49.67
N LEU A 5 35.52 -17.42 -50.41
CA LEU A 5 36.50 -16.49 -49.83
C LEU A 5 35.87 -15.16 -49.39
N GLY A 6 34.86 -14.67 -50.11
CA GLY A 6 34.13 -13.45 -49.76
C GLY A 6 33.35 -13.58 -48.46
N ASP A 7 32.66 -14.71 -48.28
CA ASP A 7 31.86 -14.99 -47.09
C ASP A 7 32.73 -15.20 -45.84
N ALA A 8 33.90 -15.83 -46.00
CA ALA A 8 34.87 -15.98 -44.91
C ALA A 8 35.47 -14.64 -44.47
N LEU A 9 35.74 -13.72 -45.41
CA LEU A 9 36.25 -12.38 -45.11
C LEU A 9 35.21 -11.52 -44.39
N LEU A 10 33.94 -11.58 -44.80
CA LEU A 10 32.83 -10.89 -44.14
C LEU A 10 32.58 -11.40 -42.72
N PHE A 11 32.64 -12.71 -42.50
CA PHE A 11 32.49 -13.29 -41.17
C PHE A 11 33.65 -12.90 -40.23
N SER A 12 34.88 -12.92 -40.74
CA SER A 12 36.08 -12.54 -39.98
C SER A 12 36.06 -11.06 -39.59
N ALA A 13 35.62 -10.19 -40.51
CA ALA A 13 35.49 -8.76 -40.25
C ALA A 13 34.39 -8.48 -39.20
N GLY A 14 33.25 -9.19 -39.28
CA GLY A 14 32.18 -9.08 -38.29
C GLY A 14 32.61 -9.52 -36.88
N ALA A 15 33.36 -10.62 -36.78
CA ALA A 15 33.89 -11.11 -35.51
C ALA A 15 34.88 -10.10 -34.87
N ALA A 16 35.77 -9.52 -35.67
CA ALA A 16 36.73 -8.52 -35.17
C ALA A 16 36.02 -7.26 -34.64
N VAL A 17 34.99 -6.76 -35.34
CA VAL A 17 34.21 -5.61 -34.88
C VAL A 17 33.46 -5.92 -33.58
N ALA A 18 32.89 -7.11 -33.45
CA ALA A 18 32.22 -7.55 -32.22
C ALA A 18 33.18 -7.65 -31.03
N THR A 19 34.40 -8.16 -31.24
CA THR A 19 35.44 -8.23 -30.19
C THR A 19 35.91 -6.85 -29.77
N VAL A 20 36.10 -5.91 -30.70
CA VAL A 20 36.46 -4.52 -30.37
C VAL A 20 35.32 -3.81 -29.61
N LEU A 21 34.06 -4.03 -29.98
CA LEU A 21 32.91 -3.50 -29.24
C LEU A 21 32.81 -4.08 -27.82
N LEU A 22 33.10 -5.37 -27.64
CA LEU A 22 33.12 -6.00 -26.31
C LEU A 22 34.28 -5.47 -25.44
N LEU A 23 35.46 -5.25 -26.01
CA LEU A 23 36.63 -4.73 -25.31
C LEU A 23 36.52 -3.23 -24.99
N THR A 24 35.89 -2.45 -25.87
CA THR A 24 35.60 -1.03 -25.60
C THR A 24 34.50 -0.89 -24.56
N ALA A 25 33.45 -1.71 -24.60
CA ALA A 25 32.40 -1.71 -23.58
C ALA A 25 32.91 -2.14 -22.19
N SER A 26 33.81 -3.13 -22.09
CA SER A 26 34.39 -3.54 -20.80
C SER A 26 35.27 -2.46 -20.17
N SER A 27 35.88 -1.59 -20.99
CA SER A 27 36.70 -0.46 -20.52
C SER A 27 35.87 0.66 -19.89
N PHE A 28 34.55 0.73 -20.16
CA PHE A 28 33.63 1.70 -19.51
C PHE A 28 33.13 1.23 -18.13
N PHE A 29 33.34 -0.03 -17.75
CA PHE A 29 32.88 -0.59 -16.48
C PHE A 29 33.98 -0.71 -15.40
N SER A 30 35.23 -0.36 -15.72
CA SER A 30 36.29 -0.20 -14.72
C SER A 30 36.14 1.14 -14.01
N LEU A 31 35.29 1.20 -12.98
CA LEU A 31 35.27 2.32 -12.03
C LEU A 31 36.67 2.42 -11.36
N PRO A 32 37.22 3.62 -11.13
CA PRO A 32 38.52 3.78 -10.48
C PRO A 32 38.50 3.19 -9.06
N ASP A 33 39.55 2.48 -8.66
CA ASP A 33 39.72 1.87 -7.31
C ASP A 33 39.42 2.84 -6.15
N ALA A 34 39.55 4.15 -6.36
CA ALA A 34 39.20 5.19 -5.41
C ALA A 34 37.71 5.18 -5.00
N TYR A 35 36.80 4.73 -5.88
CA TYR A 35 35.35 4.64 -5.59
C TYR A 35 35.05 3.48 -4.61
N TRP A 36 35.76 2.37 -4.74
CA TRP A 36 35.68 1.24 -3.80
C TRP A 36 36.28 1.60 -2.44
N ALA A 37 37.37 2.37 -2.41
CA ALA A 37 37.99 2.84 -1.18
C ALA A 37 37.08 3.80 -0.37
N SER A 38 36.33 4.68 -1.04
CA SER A 38 35.35 5.54 -0.37
C SER A 38 34.15 4.76 0.19
N ILE A 39 33.69 3.72 -0.53
CA ILE A 39 32.61 2.84 -0.05
C ILE A 39 33.07 2.03 1.16
N GLN A 40 34.32 1.55 1.17
CA GLN A 40 34.87 0.82 2.32
C GLN A 40 35.01 1.69 3.58
N LEU A 41 35.31 2.98 3.43
CA LEU A 41 35.48 3.88 4.58
C LEU A 41 34.14 4.30 5.21
N GLU A 42 33.07 4.47 4.43
CA GLU A 42 31.71 4.70 4.94
C GLU A 42 31.06 3.41 5.47
N SER A 43 31.40 2.26 4.88
CA SER A 43 30.89 0.94 5.28
C SER A 43 31.47 0.44 6.60
N ALA A 44 32.68 0.86 6.99
CA ALA A 44 33.36 0.28 8.15
C ALA A 44 32.79 0.72 9.52
N SER A 45 31.96 1.76 9.59
CA SER A 45 31.42 2.26 10.87
C SER A 45 30.12 1.58 11.33
N SER A 46 29.39 0.86 10.45
CA SER A 46 28.11 0.23 10.83
C SER A 46 28.22 -1.25 11.23
N PHE A 47 29.29 -1.95 10.85
CA PHE A 47 29.47 -3.38 11.17
C PHE A 47 29.91 -3.66 12.63
N GLY A 48 30.09 -2.62 13.46
CA GLY A 48 30.61 -2.76 14.82
C GLY A 48 29.59 -2.66 15.95
N VAL A 49 28.36 -2.18 15.70
CA VAL A 49 27.36 -2.00 16.75
C VAL A 49 26.45 -3.23 16.80
N ARG A 50 26.56 -4.01 17.88
CA ARG A 50 25.65 -5.12 18.13
C ARG A 50 24.22 -4.60 18.30
N THR A 51 23.29 -5.14 17.53
CA THR A 51 21.87 -4.79 17.57
C THR A 51 21.01 -6.02 17.88
N PHE A 52 19.68 -5.86 17.87
CA PHE A 52 18.78 -6.99 18.00
C PHE A 52 18.85 -7.96 16.81
N TYR A 53 19.46 -7.57 15.68
CA TYR A 53 19.70 -8.48 14.55
C TYR A 53 20.78 -9.53 14.86
N ASP A 54 21.57 -9.33 15.92
CA ASP A 54 22.57 -10.29 16.40
C ASP A 54 22.03 -11.20 17.53
N ASP A 55 20.73 -11.11 17.81
CA ASP A 55 20.03 -11.96 18.79
C ASP A 55 19.34 -13.12 18.05
N PRO A 56 19.81 -14.37 18.21
CA PRO A 56 19.21 -15.52 17.52
C PRO A 56 17.76 -15.81 17.93
N GLU A 57 17.27 -15.21 19.03
CA GLU A 57 15.88 -15.34 19.47
C GLU A 57 14.94 -14.34 18.76
N VAL A 58 15.46 -13.33 18.06
CA VAL A 58 14.64 -12.42 17.26
C VAL A 58 14.37 -13.04 15.89
N SER A 59 13.09 -13.31 15.60
CA SER A 59 12.67 -13.84 14.31
C SER A 59 11.63 -12.96 13.60
N TYR A 60 11.79 -12.83 12.29
CA TYR A 60 10.82 -12.21 11.38
C TYR A 60 9.51 -13.01 11.28
N THR A 61 9.56 -14.30 11.59
CA THR A 61 8.45 -15.24 11.42
C THR A 61 7.50 -15.25 12.63
N MET A 62 6.27 -15.75 12.42
CA MET A 62 5.17 -15.73 13.41
C MET A 62 5.21 -16.89 14.43
N ASP A 63 6.19 -17.81 14.34
CA ASP A 63 6.30 -19.00 15.22
C ASP A 63 6.83 -18.69 16.63
N ARG A 64 7.45 -17.52 16.83
CA ARG A 64 7.96 -17.10 18.14
C ARG A 64 7.57 -15.66 18.42
N PRO A 65 6.92 -15.35 19.56
CA PRO A 65 6.71 -13.97 19.97
C PRO A 65 8.04 -13.23 20.15
N ILE A 66 8.10 -11.96 19.75
CA ILE A 66 9.22 -11.08 20.12
C ILE A 66 8.80 -10.30 21.36
N THR A 67 9.60 -10.35 22.41
CA THR A 67 9.41 -9.53 23.61
C THR A 67 10.45 -8.42 23.70
N GLY A 68 10.11 -7.33 24.39
CA GLY A 68 10.99 -6.16 24.56
C GLY A 68 11.26 -5.39 23.27
N TRP A 69 10.38 -5.47 22.28
CA TRP A 69 10.55 -4.87 20.95
C TRP A 69 10.73 -3.35 21.01
N ASP A 70 9.98 -2.64 21.85
CA ASP A 70 10.11 -1.20 21.98
C ASP A 70 11.52 -0.77 22.43
N ALA A 71 12.11 -1.52 23.37
CA ALA A 71 13.48 -1.26 23.84
C ALA A 71 14.52 -1.58 22.75
N LYS A 72 14.37 -2.70 22.04
CA LYS A 72 15.22 -3.11 20.92
C LYS A 72 15.19 -2.08 19.79
N ARG A 73 13.99 -1.67 19.37
CA ARG A 73 13.76 -0.66 18.34
C ARG A 73 14.32 0.70 18.75
N ALA A 74 14.07 1.15 19.98
CA ALA A 74 14.60 2.43 20.46
C ALA A 74 16.13 2.44 20.55
N ALA A 75 16.76 1.32 20.93
CA ALA A 75 18.22 1.19 20.92
C ALA A 75 18.78 1.26 19.50
N TRP A 76 18.14 0.56 18.54
CA TRP A 76 18.53 0.59 17.14
C TRP A 76 18.43 2.01 16.56
N ILE A 77 17.32 2.73 16.80
CA ILE A 77 17.13 4.10 16.30
C ILE A 77 18.21 5.05 16.84
N ARG A 78 18.60 4.92 18.13
CA ARG A 78 19.67 5.74 18.74
C ARG A 78 21.04 5.47 18.12
N ALA A 79 21.27 4.25 17.63
CA ALA A 79 22.52 3.87 16.97
C ALA A 79 22.61 4.35 15.51
N HIS A 80 21.50 4.84 14.92
CA HIS A 80 21.41 5.22 13.51
C HIS A 80 20.89 6.68 13.33
N PRO A 81 21.57 7.70 13.89
CA PRO A 81 21.11 9.10 13.84
C PRO A 81 21.07 9.68 12.42
N GLU A 82 21.86 9.17 11.47
CA GLU A 82 21.86 9.56 10.06
C GLU A 82 20.49 9.35 9.41
N LEU A 83 19.78 8.28 9.77
CA LEU A 83 18.43 8.03 9.29
C LEU A 83 17.46 9.09 9.80
N LEU A 84 17.62 9.56 11.05
CA LEU A 84 16.80 10.63 11.62
C LEU A 84 17.10 11.99 10.97
N HIS A 85 18.36 12.30 10.67
CA HIS A 85 18.74 13.53 9.99
C HIS A 85 18.22 13.62 8.55
N GLN A 86 18.31 12.53 7.78
CA GLN A 86 17.73 12.48 6.43
C GLN A 86 16.22 12.71 6.45
N HIS A 87 15.55 12.24 7.50
CA HIS A 87 14.12 12.39 7.68
C HIS A 87 13.73 13.83 8.05
N ALA A 88 14.42 14.43 9.03
CA ALA A 88 14.22 15.81 9.43
C ALA A 88 14.49 16.79 8.27
N ALA A 89 15.52 16.52 7.45
CA ALA A 89 15.86 17.33 6.28
C ALA A 89 14.78 17.30 5.19
N ARG A 90 13.99 16.22 5.09
CA ARG A 90 12.86 16.13 4.16
C ARG A 90 11.60 16.83 4.66
N GLY A 91 11.57 17.26 5.93
CA GLY A 91 10.38 17.86 6.56
C GLY A 91 9.20 16.87 6.63
N GLU A 92 9.49 15.57 6.56
CA GLU A 92 8.52 14.49 6.57
C GLU A 92 8.16 14.16 8.03
N GLY A 93 6.87 14.02 8.34
CA GLY A 93 6.40 13.54 9.65
C GLY A 93 6.67 12.05 9.82
N GLU A 94 6.12 11.40 10.85
CA GLU A 94 6.29 9.95 11.13
C GLU A 94 6.41 9.07 9.85
N ARG A 95 7.46 8.24 9.76
CA ARG A 95 7.68 7.35 8.60
C ARG A 95 6.59 6.30 8.48
N VAL A 96 6.08 6.15 7.25
CA VAL A 96 5.08 5.15 6.88
C VAL A 96 5.69 4.23 5.83
N LEU A 97 5.65 2.92 6.11
CA LEU A 97 5.92 1.88 5.14
C LEU A 97 4.59 1.29 4.67
N MET A 98 4.22 1.54 3.40
CA MET A 98 3.10 0.84 2.79
C MET A 98 3.52 -0.60 2.45
N VAL A 99 2.71 -1.55 2.89
CA VAL A 99 2.86 -2.97 2.59
C VAL A 99 1.65 -3.42 1.78
N SER A 100 1.90 -4.05 0.65
CA SER A 100 0.88 -4.68 -0.18
C SER A 100 1.46 -5.95 -0.79
N GLY A 101 0.62 -6.73 -1.46
CA GLY A 101 1.09 -7.91 -2.15
C GLY A 101 0.01 -8.64 -2.91
N SER A 102 0.44 -9.57 -3.75
CA SER A 102 -0.41 -10.50 -4.48
C SER A 102 0.19 -11.91 -4.42
N GLN A 103 -0.60 -12.90 -4.80
CA GLN A 103 -0.13 -14.29 -4.83
C GLN A 103 1.04 -14.49 -5.82
N PRO A 104 1.95 -15.46 -5.58
CA PRO A 104 3.08 -15.76 -6.47
C PRO A 104 2.66 -16.32 -7.83
N ALA A 105 1.55 -17.08 -7.84
CA ALA A 105 1.07 -17.73 -9.04
C ALA A 105 0.32 -16.73 -9.95
N PRO A 106 0.30 -16.98 -11.27
CA PRO A 106 -0.57 -16.23 -12.18
C PRO A 106 -2.03 -16.27 -11.72
N CYS A 107 -2.79 -15.23 -12.08
CA CYS A 107 -4.20 -15.18 -11.75
C CYS A 107 -5.00 -16.25 -12.50
N GLY A 108 -6.00 -16.81 -11.82
CA GLY A 108 -6.97 -17.71 -12.45
C GLY A 108 -7.91 -16.97 -13.40
N ALA A 109 -8.23 -15.71 -13.10
CA ALA A 109 -9.04 -14.86 -13.96
C ALA A 109 -8.22 -14.27 -15.12
N PRO A 110 -8.73 -14.29 -16.37
CA PRO A 110 -7.97 -13.85 -17.57
C PRO A 110 -7.41 -12.42 -17.51
N ARG A 111 -8.06 -11.52 -16.78
CA ARG A 111 -7.64 -10.11 -16.65
C ARG A 111 -6.99 -9.80 -15.30
N GLY A 112 -6.83 -10.79 -14.43
CA GLY A 112 -6.40 -10.60 -13.05
C GLY A 112 -5.02 -9.97 -12.94
N ASP A 113 -4.03 -10.52 -13.65
CA ASP A 113 -2.66 -10.01 -13.62
C ASP A 113 -2.56 -8.59 -14.21
N HIS A 114 -3.38 -8.28 -15.21
CA HIS A 114 -3.49 -6.92 -15.75
C HIS A 114 -4.00 -5.94 -14.69
N PHE A 115 -5.05 -6.30 -13.95
CA PHE A 115 -5.53 -5.47 -12.85
C PHE A 115 -4.51 -5.34 -11.72
N LEU A 116 -3.89 -6.43 -11.29
CA LEU A 116 -2.83 -6.40 -10.26
C LEU A 116 -1.69 -5.46 -10.66
N THR A 117 -1.28 -5.48 -11.94
CA THR A 117 -0.27 -4.55 -12.46
C THR A 117 -0.72 -3.09 -12.35
N ARG A 118 -1.96 -2.78 -12.73
CA ARG A 118 -2.50 -1.41 -12.62
C ARG A 118 -2.68 -0.96 -11.17
N LEU A 119 -3.05 -1.88 -10.28
CA LEU A 119 -3.19 -1.64 -8.84
C LEU A 119 -1.82 -1.38 -8.19
N LEU A 120 -0.78 -2.13 -8.59
CA LEU A 120 0.60 -1.85 -8.20
C LEU A 120 1.05 -0.47 -8.67
N LYS A 121 0.82 -0.11 -9.95
CA LYS A 121 1.11 1.24 -10.48
C LYS A 121 0.44 2.32 -9.63
N ASN A 122 -0.84 2.17 -9.29
CA ASN A 122 -1.57 3.14 -8.46
C ASN A 122 -0.88 3.37 -7.09
N LYS A 123 -0.49 2.29 -6.42
CA LYS A 123 0.23 2.34 -5.14
C LYS A 123 1.61 2.99 -5.29
N LEU A 124 2.36 2.63 -6.35
CA LEU A 124 3.64 3.24 -6.68
C LEU A 124 3.53 4.76 -6.87
N ASP A 125 2.53 5.22 -7.64
CA ASP A 125 2.31 6.64 -7.88
C ASP A 125 1.96 7.39 -6.60
N TYR A 126 1.08 6.83 -5.76
CA TYR A 126 0.73 7.47 -4.49
C TYR A 126 1.94 7.58 -3.57
N CYS A 127 2.69 6.48 -3.41
CA CYS A 127 3.86 6.40 -2.56
C CYS A 127 4.92 7.42 -2.99
N ARG A 128 5.20 7.44 -4.29
CA ARG A 128 6.09 8.42 -4.92
C ARG A 128 5.63 9.84 -4.67
N LEU A 129 4.34 10.15 -4.81
CA LEU A 129 3.81 11.51 -4.62
C LEU A 129 3.79 11.97 -3.15
N ASN A 130 3.66 11.05 -2.20
CA ASN A 130 3.45 11.36 -0.79
C ASN A 130 4.64 11.04 0.13
N GLY A 131 5.78 10.60 -0.42
CA GLY A 131 6.97 10.29 0.38
C GLY A 131 6.76 9.06 1.28
N VAL A 132 5.95 8.11 0.81
CA VAL A 132 5.71 6.82 1.49
C VAL A 132 6.55 5.77 0.78
N GLU A 133 7.18 4.87 1.53
CA GLU A 133 7.90 3.73 0.96
C GLU A 133 6.94 2.58 0.68
N LEU A 134 7.17 1.84 -0.39
CA LEU A 134 6.34 0.69 -0.77
C LEU A 134 7.15 -0.60 -0.69
N LEU A 135 6.70 -1.53 0.14
CA LEU A 135 7.07 -2.93 0.11
C LEU A 135 5.93 -3.71 -0.56
N TYR A 136 6.20 -4.23 -1.76
CA TYR A 136 5.25 -5.08 -2.48
C TYR A 136 5.75 -6.53 -2.51
N ASN A 137 5.01 -7.43 -1.88
CA ASN A 137 5.40 -8.83 -1.75
C ASN A 137 4.62 -9.74 -2.71
N THR A 138 5.33 -10.71 -3.28
CA THR A 138 4.74 -11.76 -4.14
C THR A 138 5.09 -13.16 -3.65
N ALA A 139 5.52 -13.31 -2.39
CA ALA A 139 5.88 -14.60 -1.79
C ALA A 139 4.98 -14.96 -0.60
N LEU A 140 4.71 -16.24 -0.38
CA LEU A 140 4.05 -16.70 0.84
C LEU A 140 5.11 -16.93 1.93
N LEU A 141 5.24 -15.99 2.86
CA LEU A 141 6.18 -16.13 3.99
C LEU A 141 5.78 -17.25 4.95
N ARG A 142 4.50 -17.63 4.95
CA ARG A 142 3.95 -18.76 5.70
C ARG A 142 2.86 -19.43 4.86
N PRO A 143 3.17 -20.50 4.10
CA PRO A 143 2.24 -21.09 3.12
C PRO A 143 0.89 -21.55 3.71
N SER A 144 0.84 -21.93 4.99
CA SER A 144 -0.40 -22.28 5.69
C SER A 144 -1.33 -21.07 5.88
N MET A 145 -0.79 -19.86 6.04
CA MET A 145 -1.56 -18.61 6.16
C MET A 145 -1.82 -18.00 4.78
N GLY A 146 -2.59 -18.69 3.94
CA GLY A 146 -2.93 -18.20 2.59
C GLY A 146 -3.98 -17.07 2.57
N ARG A 147 -4.25 -16.55 1.37
CA ARG A 147 -5.33 -15.59 1.08
C ARG A 147 -5.27 -14.37 2.02
N TYR A 148 -6.37 -14.06 2.69
CA TYR A 148 -6.51 -12.91 3.58
C TYR A 148 -5.67 -13.02 4.87
N TRP A 149 -5.18 -14.21 5.24
CA TRP A 149 -4.26 -14.39 6.37
C TRP A 149 -2.79 -14.10 6.03
N ALA A 150 -2.42 -14.07 4.74
CA ALA A 150 -1.03 -13.90 4.29
C ALA A 150 -0.42 -12.55 4.66
N LYS A 151 -1.26 -11.56 4.94
CA LYS A 151 -0.83 -10.22 5.35
C LYS A 151 -0.16 -10.19 6.71
N LEU A 152 -0.56 -11.05 7.67
CA LEU A 152 -0.01 -11.00 9.03
C LEU A 152 1.49 -11.36 9.09
N PRO A 153 1.94 -12.52 8.55
CA PRO A 153 3.37 -12.82 8.50
C PRO A 153 4.19 -11.74 7.80
N LEU A 154 3.64 -11.13 6.74
CA LEU A 154 4.31 -10.09 5.98
C LEU A 154 4.42 -8.77 6.74
N VAL A 155 3.33 -8.32 7.38
CA VAL A 155 3.33 -7.10 8.20
C VAL A 155 4.29 -7.26 9.37
N ARG A 156 4.32 -8.42 10.03
CA ARG A 156 5.31 -8.71 11.08
C ARG A 156 6.74 -8.65 10.55
N ALA A 157 7.05 -9.34 9.46
CA ALA A 157 8.38 -9.32 8.87
C ALA A 157 8.79 -7.89 8.50
N ALA A 158 7.86 -7.10 7.95
CA ALA A 158 8.09 -5.68 7.63
C ALA A 158 8.37 -4.84 8.89
N MET A 159 7.65 -5.05 9.99
CA MET A 159 7.92 -4.36 11.26
C MET A 159 9.34 -4.62 11.77
N VAL A 160 9.82 -5.87 11.69
CA VAL A 160 11.16 -6.26 12.13
C VAL A 160 12.25 -5.80 11.16
N ALA A 161 11.98 -5.81 9.86
CA ALA A 161 12.91 -5.35 8.82
C ALA A 161 13.04 -3.82 8.76
N HIS A 162 12.02 -3.09 9.20
CA HIS A 162 11.95 -1.63 9.14
C HIS A 162 11.74 -0.99 10.52
N PRO A 163 12.71 -1.12 11.45
CA PRO A 163 12.63 -0.49 12.77
C PRO A 163 12.57 1.05 12.70
N GLU A 164 12.99 1.66 11.59
CA GLU A 164 12.88 3.11 11.34
C GLU A 164 11.45 3.56 10.99
N ALA A 165 10.59 2.65 10.52
CA ALA A 165 9.19 2.95 10.21
C ALA A 165 8.38 3.05 11.50
N GLU A 166 7.65 4.15 11.67
CA GLU A 166 6.76 4.33 12.82
C GLU A 166 5.41 3.63 12.59
N TRP A 167 4.96 3.63 11.33
CA TRP A 167 3.73 2.97 10.91
C TRP A 167 4.00 2.00 9.76
N VAL A 168 3.44 0.80 9.88
CA VAL A 168 3.27 -0.13 8.76
C VAL A 168 1.83 -0.04 8.29
N TRP A 169 1.64 0.31 7.02
CA TRP A 169 0.34 0.53 6.41
C TRP A 169 0.02 -0.60 5.44
N TRP A 170 -0.81 -1.54 5.87
CA TRP A 170 -1.32 -2.58 4.97
C TRP A 170 -2.37 -2.00 4.02
N VAL A 171 -2.25 -2.34 2.74
CA VAL A 171 -3.24 -2.01 1.71
C VAL A 171 -3.45 -3.23 0.82
N ASP A 172 -4.65 -3.81 0.84
CA ASP A 172 -5.02 -4.94 -0.01
C ASP A 172 -4.75 -4.64 -1.50
N SER A 173 -4.46 -5.70 -2.27
CA SER A 173 -4.16 -5.57 -3.69
C SER A 173 -5.27 -4.86 -4.47
N ASP A 174 -6.53 -5.15 -4.15
CA ASP A 174 -7.74 -4.63 -4.81
C ASP A 174 -8.26 -3.31 -4.22
N ALA A 175 -7.50 -2.67 -3.32
CA ALA A 175 -7.77 -1.31 -2.89
C ALA A 175 -7.06 -0.28 -3.78
N VAL A 176 -7.84 0.67 -4.31
CA VAL A 176 -7.36 1.77 -5.15
C VAL A 176 -7.25 3.04 -4.32
N LEU A 177 -6.09 3.69 -4.33
CA LEU A 177 -5.93 5.04 -3.78
C LEU A 177 -6.49 6.03 -4.79
N THR A 178 -7.66 6.59 -4.49
CA THR A 178 -8.42 7.45 -5.40
C THR A 178 -8.25 8.93 -5.11
N ASP A 179 -7.73 9.34 -3.95
CA ASP A 179 -7.25 10.70 -3.71
C ASP A 179 -5.73 10.74 -3.60
N MET A 180 -5.06 11.11 -4.71
CA MET A 180 -3.60 11.12 -4.80
C MET A 180 -2.96 12.31 -4.06
N ASP A 181 -3.77 13.30 -3.66
CA ASP A 181 -3.35 14.48 -2.90
C ASP A 181 -3.53 14.30 -1.38
N PHE A 182 -4.29 13.28 -0.95
CA PHE A 182 -4.56 13.03 0.46
C PHE A 182 -3.30 12.62 1.20
N ARG A 183 -3.15 13.10 2.43
CA ARG A 183 -2.10 12.68 3.37
C ARG A 183 -2.71 12.15 4.64
N LEU A 184 -2.17 11.04 5.13
CA LEU A 184 -2.58 10.42 6.38
C LEU A 184 -2.46 11.43 7.54
N PRO A 185 -3.52 11.68 8.32
CA PRO A 185 -3.50 12.64 9.41
C PRO A 185 -2.85 12.03 10.68
N LEU A 186 -1.61 11.54 10.59
CA LEU A 186 -0.97 10.71 11.63
C LEU A 186 -0.99 11.31 13.05
N ARG A 187 -0.94 12.64 13.17
CA ARG A 187 -1.09 13.36 14.47
C ARG A 187 -2.39 13.05 15.20
N ARG A 188 -3.47 12.72 14.47
CA ARG A 188 -4.77 12.28 15.01
C ARG A 188 -4.65 10.93 15.72
N TYR A 189 -3.74 10.08 15.26
CA TYR A 189 -3.55 8.70 15.72
C TYR A 189 -2.45 8.54 16.77
N ARG A 190 -1.84 9.64 17.25
CA ARG A 190 -0.69 9.63 18.17
C ARG A 190 -0.85 8.86 19.49
N ARG A 191 -2.08 8.54 19.90
CA ARG A 191 -2.39 7.77 21.13
C ARG A 191 -2.80 6.32 20.87
N HIS A 192 -2.84 5.92 19.60
CA HIS A 192 -3.32 4.64 19.11
C HIS A 192 -2.18 3.90 18.40
N ASN A 193 -2.34 2.58 18.32
CA ASN A 193 -1.38 1.67 17.71
C ASN A 193 -1.98 0.93 16.51
N LEU A 194 -3.31 0.80 16.45
CA LEU A 194 -4.02 0.29 15.28
C LEU A 194 -5.01 1.35 14.79
N VAL A 195 -5.03 1.61 13.48
CA VAL A 195 -6.07 2.40 12.83
C VAL A 195 -6.70 1.55 11.74
N VAL A 196 -8.01 1.38 11.77
CA VAL A 196 -8.79 0.66 10.75
C VAL A 196 -10.03 1.46 10.42
N HIS A 197 -10.58 1.28 9.21
CA HIS A 197 -11.89 1.84 8.91
C HIS A 197 -12.97 1.07 9.66
N GLY A 198 -13.92 1.77 10.29
CA GLY A 198 -15.02 1.13 10.99
C GLY A 198 -15.80 2.08 11.90
N TRP A 199 -16.90 1.59 12.45
CA TRP A 199 -17.81 2.40 13.27
C TRP A 199 -17.81 1.93 14.73
N PRO A 200 -17.41 2.78 15.70
CA PRO A 200 -17.41 2.40 17.11
C PRO A 200 -18.71 1.81 17.62
N ARG A 201 -19.86 2.35 17.17
CA ARG A 201 -21.18 1.84 17.54
C ARG A 201 -21.43 0.43 17.01
N LEU A 202 -20.93 0.08 15.83
CA LEU A 202 -21.13 -1.25 15.25
C LEU A 202 -20.15 -2.28 15.81
N VAL A 203 -18.94 -1.85 16.19
CA VAL A 203 -17.90 -2.75 16.74
C VAL A 203 -18.11 -3.00 18.24
N TYR A 204 -18.45 -1.97 19.01
CA TYR A 204 -18.47 -2.05 20.48
C TYR A 204 -19.87 -2.00 21.11
N ASP A 205 -20.82 -1.33 20.47
CA ASP A 205 -22.12 -1.00 21.08
C ASP A 205 -23.29 -1.37 20.16
N SER A 206 -23.21 -2.54 19.50
CA SER A 206 -24.12 -2.93 18.40
C SER A 206 -25.58 -3.12 18.81
N GLY A 207 -25.86 -3.17 20.12
CA GLY A 207 -27.21 -3.23 20.68
C GLY A 207 -28.05 -4.37 20.11
N ALA A 208 -29.32 -4.08 19.83
CA ALA A 208 -30.28 -5.07 19.32
C ALA A 208 -29.99 -5.55 17.89
N ALA A 209 -29.22 -4.81 17.09
CA ALA A 209 -28.82 -5.24 15.74
C ALA A 209 -27.83 -6.42 15.77
N GLY A 210 -27.17 -6.62 16.91
CA GLY A 210 -26.12 -7.63 17.05
C GLY A 210 -24.82 -7.23 16.33
N PRO A 211 -23.70 -7.90 16.64
CA PRO A 211 -22.42 -7.57 16.06
C PRO A 211 -22.39 -7.97 14.58
N SER A 212 -21.73 -7.14 13.78
CA SER A 212 -21.56 -7.36 12.33
C SER A 212 -20.10 -7.62 12.00
N TRP A 213 -19.83 -8.60 11.15
CA TRP A 213 -18.47 -8.90 10.70
C TRP A 213 -17.89 -7.84 9.74
N THR A 214 -18.73 -6.94 9.21
CA THR A 214 -18.34 -5.79 8.36
C THR A 214 -18.40 -4.45 9.11
N SER A 215 -18.49 -4.49 10.44
CA SER A 215 -18.45 -3.30 11.30
C SER A 215 -17.11 -2.53 11.25
N LEU A 216 -16.05 -3.19 10.75
CA LEU A 216 -14.76 -2.62 10.37
C LEU A 216 -14.24 -3.33 9.11
N ASN A 217 -13.20 -2.77 8.49
CA ASN A 217 -12.51 -3.35 7.35
C ASN A 217 -11.04 -3.66 7.69
N ALA A 218 -10.58 -4.90 7.41
CA ALA A 218 -9.20 -5.35 7.66
C ALA A 218 -8.32 -5.39 6.39
N GLY A 219 -8.81 -4.85 5.28
CA GLY A 219 -8.08 -4.71 4.02
C GLY A 219 -7.20 -3.47 3.93
N VAL A 220 -7.47 -2.44 4.76
CA VAL A 220 -6.63 -1.25 4.87
C VAL A 220 -6.47 -0.83 6.32
N PHE A 221 -5.24 -0.87 6.84
CA PHE A 221 -4.97 -0.52 8.22
C PHE A 221 -3.56 0.03 8.46
N LEU A 222 -3.40 0.83 9.51
CA LEU A 222 -2.09 1.24 10.05
C LEU A 222 -1.82 0.50 11.35
N LEU A 223 -0.67 -0.19 11.46
CA LEU A 223 -0.12 -0.64 12.75
C LEU A 223 1.13 0.16 13.10
N ARG A 224 1.20 0.66 14.33
CA ARG A 224 2.40 1.29 14.86
C ARG A 224 3.47 0.22 15.10
N ASN A 225 4.71 0.49 14.73
CA ASN A 225 5.82 -0.43 14.95
C ASN A 225 6.24 -0.46 16.44
N CYS A 226 5.52 -1.25 17.24
CA CYS A 226 5.69 -1.34 18.70
C CYS A 226 5.32 -2.73 19.24
N GLN A 227 5.71 -3.01 20.49
CA GLN A 227 5.46 -4.29 21.16
C GLN A 227 3.97 -4.68 21.15
N TRP A 228 3.09 -3.74 21.49
CA TRP A 228 1.65 -3.96 21.51
C TRP A 228 1.11 -4.48 20.17
N SER A 229 1.66 -3.99 19.05
CA SER A 229 1.25 -4.42 17.72
C SER A 229 1.71 -5.83 17.39
N LEU A 230 2.92 -6.23 17.84
CA LEU A 230 3.38 -7.61 17.73
C LEU A 230 2.49 -8.55 18.55
N ASP A 231 2.16 -8.16 19.78
CA ASP A 231 1.29 -8.95 20.67
C ASP A 231 -0.13 -9.10 20.08
N LEU A 232 -0.69 -8.04 19.49
CA LEU A 232 -1.98 -8.10 18.80
C LEU A 232 -1.92 -9.06 17.61
N MET A 233 -0.87 -9.00 16.78
CA MET A 233 -0.74 -9.88 15.62
C MET A 233 -0.64 -11.35 16.03
N ASP A 234 0.06 -11.66 17.12
CA ASP A 234 0.15 -13.02 17.64
C ASP A 234 -1.24 -13.52 18.10
N ALA A 235 -2.02 -12.69 18.81
CA ALA A 235 -3.40 -12.99 19.20
C ALA A 235 -4.34 -13.13 18.00
N TRP A 236 -4.15 -12.30 16.97
CA TRP A 236 -4.95 -12.33 15.74
C TRP A 236 -4.66 -13.58 14.91
N ALA A 237 -3.39 -13.93 14.73
CA ALA A 237 -2.96 -15.12 14.01
C ALA A 237 -3.36 -16.43 14.71
N ALA A 238 -3.56 -16.42 16.04
CA ALA A 238 -4.06 -17.57 16.79
C ALA A 238 -5.49 -18.00 16.39
N MET A 239 -6.20 -17.17 15.63
CA MET A 239 -7.51 -17.48 15.03
C MET A 239 -7.39 -17.89 13.54
N GLY A 240 -6.18 -17.93 12.99
CA GLY A 240 -5.89 -18.25 11.60
C GLY A 240 -5.58 -19.73 11.34
N PRO A 241 -5.21 -20.09 10.09
CA PRO A 241 -5.12 -21.48 9.62
C PRO A 241 -4.10 -22.36 10.34
N ASP A 242 -3.06 -21.77 10.96
CA ASP A 242 -2.09 -22.53 11.76
C ASP A 242 -2.63 -22.95 13.13
N SER A 243 -3.76 -22.40 13.55
CA SER A 243 -4.38 -22.73 14.81
C SER A 243 -5.00 -24.14 14.75
N PRO A 244 -4.76 -25.01 15.74
CA PRO A 244 -5.47 -26.29 15.82
C PRO A 244 -6.99 -26.09 15.96
N ASP A 245 -7.42 -24.92 16.43
CA ASP A 245 -8.82 -24.54 16.59
C ASP A 245 -9.40 -23.80 15.36
N TYR A 246 -8.72 -23.75 14.21
CA TYR A 246 -9.16 -22.94 13.06
C TYR A 246 -10.62 -23.18 12.62
N GLN A 247 -11.04 -24.45 12.51
CA GLN A 247 -12.42 -24.81 12.18
C GLN A 247 -13.41 -24.37 13.28
N ARG A 248 -13.00 -24.48 14.54
CA ARG A 248 -13.81 -24.05 15.68
C ARG A 248 -13.96 -22.53 15.70
N TRP A 249 -12.92 -21.78 15.35
CA TRP A 249 -12.99 -20.33 15.16
C TRP A 249 -13.97 -19.97 14.04
N GLY A 250 -13.91 -20.62 12.89
CA GLY A 250 -14.88 -20.40 11.80
C GLY A 250 -16.33 -20.59 12.25
N ALA A 251 -16.62 -21.69 12.95
CA ALA A 251 -17.95 -21.96 13.50
C ALA A 251 -18.37 -20.93 14.57
N LEU A 252 -17.46 -20.52 15.45
CA LEU A 252 -17.73 -19.52 16.48
C LEU A 252 -18.03 -18.15 15.85
N LEU A 253 -17.20 -17.70 14.91
CA LEU A 253 -17.36 -16.40 14.24
C LEU A 253 -18.66 -16.34 13.46
N THR A 254 -19.05 -17.43 12.78
CA THR A 254 -20.33 -17.55 12.07
C THR A 254 -21.52 -17.56 13.04
N LYS A 255 -21.36 -18.18 14.20
CA LYS A 255 -22.38 -18.14 15.26
C LYS A 255 -22.53 -16.73 15.84
N THR A 256 -21.42 -16.02 16.00
CA THR A 256 -21.37 -14.68 16.59
C THR A 256 -21.90 -13.61 15.65
N PHE A 257 -21.45 -13.57 14.40
CA PHE A 257 -21.83 -12.58 13.39
C PHE A 257 -22.88 -13.16 12.46
N LYS A 258 -24.15 -12.79 12.66
CA LYS A 258 -25.30 -13.38 11.93
C LYS A 258 -25.30 -13.05 10.44
N ASP A 259 -24.63 -11.98 10.06
CA ASP A 259 -24.48 -11.48 8.70
C ASP A 259 -23.19 -11.99 8.01
N LYS A 260 -22.44 -12.88 8.64
CA LYS A 260 -21.22 -13.47 8.06
C LYS A 260 -21.56 -14.45 6.94
N ALA A 261 -20.91 -14.29 5.80
CA ALA A 261 -21.24 -15.02 4.58
C ALA A 261 -20.69 -16.46 4.49
N PHE A 262 -19.68 -16.83 5.29
CA PHE A 262 -18.99 -18.12 5.18
C PHE A 262 -18.52 -18.68 6.51
N ASN A 263 -18.52 -20.01 6.63
CA ASN A 263 -18.19 -20.76 7.85
C ASN A 263 -16.69 -20.99 8.08
N GLU A 264 -15.85 -20.05 7.62
CA GLU A 264 -14.40 -20.09 7.76
C GLU A 264 -13.93 -18.88 8.59
N SER A 265 -12.86 -19.03 9.36
CA SER A 265 -12.26 -17.92 10.09
C SER A 265 -11.48 -17.02 9.12
N ASP A 266 -11.86 -15.74 9.06
CA ASP A 266 -11.15 -14.71 8.29
C ASP A 266 -10.54 -13.66 9.22
N ASP A 267 -9.53 -12.97 8.71
CA ASP A 267 -8.79 -11.96 9.45
C ASP A 267 -9.72 -10.83 9.91
N GLN A 268 -10.66 -10.37 9.09
CA GLN A 268 -11.58 -9.29 9.45
C GLN A 268 -12.50 -9.68 10.61
N SER A 269 -13.21 -10.79 10.51
CA SER A 269 -14.13 -11.25 11.55
C SER A 269 -13.39 -11.62 12.84
N ALA A 270 -12.19 -12.19 12.74
CA ALA A 270 -11.32 -12.44 13.88
C ALA A 270 -10.93 -11.15 14.61
N LEU A 271 -10.57 -10.08 13.87
CA LEU A 271 -10.25 -8.78 14.46
C LEU A 271 -11.47 -8.18 15.16
N VAL A 272 -12.64 -8.16 14.51
CA VAL A 272 -13.90 -7.71 15.16
C VAL A 272 -14.12 -8.48 16.45
N TYR A 273 -13.94 -9.80 16.41
CA TYR A 273 -14.14 -10.67 17.56
C TYR A 273 -13.21 -10.35 18.73
N LEU A 274 -11.92 -10.11 18.47
CA LEU A 274 -10.95 -9.70 19.49
C LEU A 274 -11.31 -8.36 20.14
N LEU A 275 -11.85 -7.43 19.35
CA LEU A 275 -12.17 -6.07 19.81
C LEU A 275 -13.46 -6.00 20.62
N GLN A 276 -14.46 -6.81 20.28
CA GLN A 276 -15.76 -6.79 20.96
C GLN A 276 -15.80 -7.54 22.29
N GLN A 277 -14.79 -8.37 22.61
CA GLN A 277 -14.79 -9.12 23.88
C GLN A 277 -14.84 -8.17 25.08
N ASP A 278 -15.63 -8.55 26.08
CA ASP A 278 -15.69 -7.80 27.32
C ASP A 278 -14.32 -7.79 28.02
N GLY A 279 -13.88 -6.63 28.46
CA GLY A 279 -12.52 -6.44 28.97
C GLY A 279 -11.38 -6.59 27.95
N SER A 280 -11.65 -6.55 26.64
CA SER A 280 -10.62 -6.67 25.59
C SER A 280 -9.44 -5.70 25.85
N PRO A 281 -8.19 -6.21 25.98
CA PRO A 281 -7.02 -5.38 26.26
C PRO A 281 -6.63 -4.50 25.06
N TRP A 282 -7.20 -4.76 23.89
CA TRP A 282 -6.85 -4.10 22.64
C TRP A 282 -7.60 -2.78 22.44
N ARG A 283 -8.86 -2.71 22.88
CA ARG A 283 -9.83 -1.65 22.54
C ARG A 283 -9.28 -0.22 22.69
N GLN A 284 -8.54 0.07 23.76
CA GLN A 284 -8.06 1.42 24.06
C GLN A 284 -6.99 1.94 23.08
N LYS A 285 -6.34 1.04 22.34
CA LYS A 285 -5.26 1.37 21.38
C LYS A 285 -5.70 1.26 19.92
N VAL A 286 -6.97 0.94 19.67
CA VAL A 286 -7.55 0.91 18.32
C VAL A 286 -8.31 2.21 18.04
N PHE A 287 -8.06 2.80 16.88
CA PHE A 287 -8.82 3.91 16.34
C PHE A 287 -9.68 3.43 15.16
N LEU A 288 -11.00 3.51 15.32
CA LEU A 288 -11.97 3.20 14.26
C LEU A 288 -12.27 4.47 13.45
N GLU A 289 -11.58 4.63 12.33
CA GLU A 289 -11.67 5.81 11.47
C GLU A 289 -12.91 5.76 10.59
N HIS A 290 -13.73 6.81 10.67
CA HIS A 290 -14.98 6.96 9.93
C HIS A 290 -15.20 8.39 9.41
N GLU A 291 -14.25 9.33 9.63
CA GLU A 291 -14.39 10.71 9.14
C GLU A 291 -13.95 10.91 7.68
N TYR A 292 -13.31 9.91 7.11
CA TYR A 292 -13.01 9.82 5.68
C TYR A 292 -12.97 8.34 5.26
N TYR A 293 -13.00 8.10 3.96
CA TYR A 293 -12.89 6.76 3.37
C TYR A 293 -11.46 6.23 3.50
N PHE A 294 -11.04 5.93 4.74
CA PHE A 294 -9.76 5.25 5.00
C PHE A 294 -9.75 3.86 4.37
N GLU A 295 -10.90 3.21 4.41
CA GLU A 295 -11.36 2.28 3.40
C GLU A 295 -12.73 2.79 2.90
N GLY A 296 -13.12 2.43 1.68
CA GLY A 296 -14.37 2.90 1.12
C GLY A 296 -14.95 1.91 0.12
N TYR A 297 -16.18 1.47 0.41
CA TYR A 297 -16.84 0.44 -0.37
C TYR A 297 -17.14 0.91 -1.81
N TRP A 298 -16.63 0.17 -2.79
CA TRP A 298 -16.61 0.62 -4.19
C TRP A 298 -17.99 0.92 -4.79
N LEU A 299 -19.04 0.17 -4.41
CA LEU A 299 -20.40 0.40 -4.93
C LEU A 299 -20.95 1.77 -4.57
N GLU A 300 -20.58 2.32 -3.41
CA GLU A 300 -21.02 3.64 -2.99
C GLU A 300 -20.27 4.76 -3.73
N ILE A 301 -19.03 4.47 -4.15
CA ILE A 301 -18.07 5.45 -4.64
C ILE A 301 -18.08 5.54 -6.17
N VAL A 302 -17.93 4.41 -6.86
CA VAL A 302 -17.71 4.35 -8.31
C VAL A 302 -18.80 5.11 -9.11
N PRO A 303 -20.11 4.98 -8.79
CA PRO A 303 -21.15 5.73 -9.48
C PRO A 303 -20.99 7.25 -9.38
N ARG A 304 -20.35 7.75 -8.31
CA ARG A 304 -20.21 9.18 -8.01
C ARG A 304 -18.95 9.81 -8.57
N LEU A 305 -17.97 9.02 -9.04
CA LEU A 305 -16.65 9.53 -9.49
C LEU A 305 -16.74 10.64 -10.54
N GLY A 306 -17.64 10.53 -11.52
CA GLY A 306 -17.81 11.58 -12.53
C GLY A 306 -18.28 12.92 -11.96
N ASN A 307 -19.20 12.88 -10.98
CA ASN A 307 -19.66 14.09 -10.27
C ASN A 307 -18.56 14.66 -9.37
N ILE A 308 -17.75 13.79 -8.76
CA ILE A 308 -16.59 14.17 -7.96
C ILE A 308 -15.58 14.93 -8.84
N SER A 309 -15.23 14.41 -10.03
CA SER A 309 -14.34 15.11 -10.96
C SER A 309 -14.84 16.51 -11.33
N LYS A 310 -16.13 16.63 -11.69
CA LYS A 310 -16.74 17.92 -12.05
C LYS A 310 -16.66 18.94 -10.91
N ARG A 311 -16.88 18.50 -9.67
CA ARG A 311 -16.80 19.38 -8.49
C ARG A 311 -15.38 19.82 -8.20
N CYS A 312 -14.40 18.91 -8.27
CA CYS A 312 -12.98 19.26 -8.16
C CYS A 312 -12.59 20.35 -9.16
N GLU A 313 -12.96 20.17 -10.43
CA GLU A 313 -12.63 21.13 -11.47
C GLU A 313 -13.30 22.49 -11.21
N ALA A 314 -14.57 22.51 -10.78
CA ALA A 314 -15.27 23.76 -10.46
C ALA A 314 -14.57 24.54 -9.33
N MET A 315 -14.16 23.85 -8.27
CA MET A 315 -13.44 24.45 -7.15
C MET A 315 -12.09 25.02 -7.57
N GLU A 316 -11.36 24.29 -8.41
CA GLU A 316 -10.06 24.76 -8.91
C GLU A 316 -10.16 25.94 -9.89
N ARG A 317 -11.27 26.05 -10.66
CA ARG A 317 -11.54 27.25 -11.48
C ARG A 317 -11.68 28.50 -10.61
N GLN A 318 -12.32 28.34 -9.44
CA GLN A 318 -12.54 29.42 -8.48
C GLN A 318 -11.31 29.71 -7.62
N ALA A 319 -10.40 28.75 -7.47
CA ALA A 319 -9.16 28.91 -6.70
C ALA A 319 -8.18 29.93 -7.31
N ALA A 320 -7.20 30.35 -6.51
CA ALA A 320 -6.15 31.27 -6.92
C ALA A 320 -5.40 30.76 -8.18
N PRO A 321 -4.98 31.64 -9.13
CA PRO A 321 -4.31 31.23 -10.35
C PRO A 321 -3.09 30.31 -10.15
N GLU A 322 -2.38 30.49 -9.03
CA GLU A 322 -1.24 29.65 -8.64
C GLU A 322 -1.58 28.15 -8.50
N MET A 323 -2.83 27.81 -8.17
CA MET A 323 -3.31 26.43 -8.07
C MET A 323 -3.45 25.74 -9.42
N ARG A 324 -3.60 26.51 -10.51
CA ARG A 324 -3.73 26.02 -11.89
C ARG A 324 -2.43 26.10 -12.69
N LYS A 325 -1.38 26.66 -12.09
CA LYS A 325 -0.04 26.75 -12.68
C LYS A 325 0.56 25.35 -12.85
N ARG A 326 1.13 25.08 -14.02
CA ARG A 326 1.94 23.88 -14.26
C ARG A 326 3.22 23.97 -13.42
N ARG A 327 3.61 22.86 -12.78
CA ARG A 327 4.78 22.79 -11.90
C ARG A 327 5.53 21.50 -12.18
N ALA A 328 6.82 21.48 -11.90
CA ALA A 328 7.54 20.23 -11.82
C ALA A 328 6.87 19.35 -10.76
N GLU A 329 6.80 18.04 -10.98
CA GLU A 329 6.06 17.14 -10.11
C GLU A 329 6.57 17.16 -8.65
N ARG A 330 7.89 17.34 -8.47
CA ARG A 330 8.51 17.52 -7.15
C ARG A 330 8.05 18.80 -6.44
N GLU A 331 7.84 19.89 -7.17
CA GLU A 331 7.31 21.15 -6.62
C GLU A 331 5.81 21.06 -6.34
N ALA A 332 5.07 20.34 -7.18
CA ALA A 332 3.64 20.14 -7.01
C ALA A 332 3.31 19.52 -5.65
N ARG A 333 4.16 18.62 -5.12
CA ARG A 333 3.99 18.01 -3.78
C ARG A 333 3.78 19.01 -2.65
N ARG A 334 4.37 20.22 -2.75
CA ARG A 334 4.24 21.25 -1.70
C ARG A 334 2.88 21.96 -1.71
N GLY A 335 2.21 22.04 -2.86
CA GLY A 335 0.89 22.68 -3.02
C GLY A 335 -0.31 21.72 -2.99
N ARG A 336 -0.09 20.40 -2.86
CA ARG A 336 -1.17 19.39 -2.81
C ARG A 336 -2.00 19.48 -1.53
N GLY A 337 -1.40 19.88 -0.41
CA GLY A 337 -2.11 20.08 0.87
C GLY A 337 -3.26 21.08 0.75
N ASP A 338 -3.06 22.15 -0.02
CA ASP A 338 -4.10 23.16 -0.26
C ASP A 338 -5.23 22.62 -1.14
N ARG A 339 -4.92 21.75 -2.13
CA ARG A 339 -5.94 21.09 -2.95
C ARG A 339 -6.76 20.08 -2.15
N ALA A 340 -6.10 19.28 -1.31
CA ALA A 340 -6.74 18.32 -0.43
C ALA A 340 -7.57 19.00 0.69
N ALA A 341 -7.16 20.17 1.16
CA ALA A 341 -7.95 20.96 2.11
C ALA A 341 -9.16 21.60 1.42
N ALA A 342 -8.97 22.17 0.23
CA ALA A 342 -10.05 22.73 -0.56
C ALA A 342 -11.12 21.67 -0.85
N SER A 343 -10.73 20.45 -1.24
CA SER A 343 -11.66 19.34 -1.55
C SER A 343 -12.49 18.83 -0.36
N ARG A 344 -12.32 19.38 0.84
CA ARG A 344 -13.07 19.04 2.06
C ARG A 344 -14.13 20.09 2.45
N VAL A 345 -14.25 21.19 1.71
CA VAL A 345 -15.21 22.27 2.00
C VAL A 345 -16.59 21.90 1.45
N GLU A 346 -17.68 22.24 2.17
CA GLU A 346 -19.10 22.01 1.84
C GLU A 346 -19.64 20.56 1.95
N GLY A 347 -19.24 19.79 2.98
CA GLY A 347 -19.84 18.49 3.29
C GLY A 347 -19.58 17.38 2.27
N TRP A 348 -18.71 17.64 1.30
CA TRP A 348 -18.30 16.71 0.26
C TRP A 348 -16.81 16.43 0.39
N ARG A 349 -16.42 15.18 0.11
CA ARG A 349 -15.04 14.71 0.22
C ARG A 349 -14.75 13.78 -0.94
N ARG A 350 -13.58 13.95 -1.57
CA ARG A 350 -13.03 12.94 -2.47
C ARG A 350 -12.73 11.67 -1.62
N PRO A 351 -13.17 10.48 -2.04
CA PRO A 351 -12.82 9.25 -1.34
C PRO A 351 -11.32 9.04 -1.42
N PHE A 352 -10.71 8.69 -0.28
CA PHE A 352 -9.28 8.45 -0.24
C PHE A 352 -8.96 7.05 -0.80
N VAL A 353 -9.62 6.03 -0.27
CA VAL A 353 -9.51 4.66 -0.78
C VAL A 353 -10.85 4.20 -1.34
N THR A 354 -10.79 3.48 -2.46
CA THR A 354 -11.92 2.76 -3.05
C THR A 354 -11.54 1.28 -3.12
N HIS A 355 -12.17 0.47 -2.28
CA HIS A 355 -11.81 -0.94 -2.09
C HIS A 355 -12.84 -1.85 -2.77
N PHE A 356 -12.36 -2.69 -3.69
CA PHE A 356 -13.17 -3.60 -4.49
C PHE A 356 -13.43 -4.93 -3.77
N THR A 357 -13.83 -4.86 -2.50
CA THR A 357 -14.17 -6.02 -1.68
C THR A 357 -15.19 -6.91 -2.40
N GLY A 358 -14.89 -8.20 -2.48
CA GLY A 358 -15.73 -9.19 -3.16
C GLY A 358 -15.56 -9.27 -4.69
N CYS A 359 -14.83 -8.35 -5.35
CA CYS A 359 -14.59 -8.46 -6.79
C CYS A 359 -13.53 -9.51 -7.15
N GLN A 360 -12.58 -9.78 -6.24
CA GLN A 360 -11.53 -10.80 -6.38
C GLN A 360 -10.92 -10.87 -7.81
N PRO A 361 -10.30 -9.78 -8.30
CA PRO A 361 -9.92 -9.65 -9.71
C PRO A 361 -8.97 -10.76 -10.18
N CYS A 362 -8.23 -11.36 -9.26
CA CYS A 362 -7.27 -12.40 -9.56
C CYS A 362 -7.85 -13.82 -9.54
N SER A 363 -8.64 -14.15 -8.51
CA SER A 363 -9.18 -15.51 -8.37
C SER A 363 -10.33 -15.76 -9.35
N GLY A 364 -11.09 -14.70 -9.68
CA GLY A 364 -12.34 -14.79 -10.45
C GLY A 364 -13.54 -15.30 -9.65
N HIS A 365 -13.37 -15.69 -8.37
CA HIS A 365 -14.45 -16.11 -7.48
C HIS A 365 -15.14 -14.89 -6.87
N ARG A 366 -15.87 -14.16 -7.71
CA ARG A 366 -16.54 -12.91 -7.33
C ARG A 366 -17.71 -13.20 -6.40
N ASN A 367 -18.07 -12.23 -5.57
CA ASN A 367 -19.36 -12.26 -4.88
C ASN A 367 -20.48 -12.29 -5.95
N GLU A 368 -21.44 -13.19 -5.77
CA GLU A 368 -22.58 -13.40 -6.67
C GLU A 368 -23.45 -12.15 -6.85
N ASP A 369 -23.41 -11.23 -5.89
CA ASP A 369 -24.11 -9.95 -5.94
C ASP A 369 -23.58 -9.00 -7.05
N TYR A 370 -22.40 -9.26 -7.61
CA TYR A 370 -21.74 -8.40 -8.61
C TYR A 370 -21.45 -9.15 -9.91
N SER A 371 -21.81 -8.54 -11.04
CA SER A 371 -21.39 -9.06 -12.34
C SER A 371 -19.89 -8.83 -12.55
N GLY A 372 -19.24 -9.71 -13.30
CA GLY A 372 -17.82 -9.55 -13.61
C GLY A 372 -17.52 -8.24 -14.35
N GLU A 373 -18.42 -7.83 -15.23
CA GLU A 373 -18.34 -6.56 -15.95
C GLU A 373 -18.41 -5.36 -15.00
N SER A 374 -19.29 -5.37 -14.00
CA SER A 374 -19.43 -4.26 -13.05
C SER A 374 -18.17 -4.03 -12.22
N CYS A 375 -17.50 -5.11 -11.78
CA CYS A 375 -16.24 -5.03 -11.05
C CYS A 375 -15.09 -4.54 -11.96
N ASP A 376 -14.96 -5.10 -13.16
CA ASP A 376 -13.88 -4.74 -14.08
C ASP A 376 -14.00 -3.26 -14.53
N GLU A 377 -15.19 -2.83 -14.92
CA GLU A 377 -15.46 -1.44 -15.27
C GLU A 377 -15.28 -0.50 -14.07
N GLY A 378 -15.75 -0.91 -12.89
CA GLY A 378 -15.58 -0.16 -11.66
C GLY A 378 -14.10 0.08 -11.34
N MET A 379 -13.28 -0.97 -11.41
CA MET A 379 -11.83 -0.87 -11.19
C MET A 379 -11.18 0.04 -12.23
N ARG A 380 -11.50 -0.11 -13.52
CA ARG A 380 -10.96 0.78 -14.57
C ARG A 380 -11.32 2.24 -14.33
N ARG A 381 -12.57 2.52 -13.94
CA ARG A 381 -13.03 3.89 -13.61
C ARG A 381 -12.28 4.47 -12.41
N ALA A 382 -12.12 3.70 -11.34
CA ALA A 382 -11.40 4.15 -10.15
C ALA A 382 -9.91 4.37 -10.44
N LEU A 383 -9.28 3.45 -11.18
CA LEU A 383 -7.88 3.56 -11.60
C LEU A 383 -7.65 4.76 -12.51
N ASN A 384 -8.48 4.97 -13.54
CA ASN A 384 -8.38 6.14 -14.41
C ASN A 384 -8.65 7.45 -13.66
N PHE A 385 -9.59 7.44 -12.71
CA PHE A 385 -9.88 8.61 -11.85
C PHE A 385 -8.67 9.00 -10.99
N ALA A 386 -7.94 8.02 -10.45
CA ALA A 386 -6.70 8.25 -9.74
C ALA A 386 -5.57 8.70 -10.68
N ASP A 387 -5.43 8.03 -11.82
CA ASP A 387 -4.35 8.30 -12.79
C ASP A 387 -4.50 9.68 -13.44
N ASP A 388 -5.71 10.18 -13.65
CA ASP A 388 -5.98 11.57 -14.08
C ASP A 388 -5.30 12.61 -13.16
N GLN A 389 -5.19 12.33 -11.86
CA GLN A 389 -4.53 13.23 -10.90
C GLN A 389 -3.00 13.18 -11.03
N VAL A 390 -2.46 12.06 -11.52
CA VAL A 390 -1.03 11.86 -11.80
C VAL A 390 -0.68 12.47 -13.16
N LEU A 391 -1.38 12.06 -14.22
CA LEU A 391 -1.24 12.52 -15.60
C LEU A 391 -1.33 14.03 -15.75
N ARG A 392 -2.08 14.70 -14.87
CA ARG A 392 -2.17 16.16 -14.86
C ARG A 392 -0.82 16.85 -14.69
N ALA A 393 0.12 16.27 -13.93
CA ALA A 393 1.48 16.81 -13.80
C ALA A 393 2.25 16.77 -15.12
N TYR A 394 1.89 15.86 -16.01
CA TYR A 394 2.46 15.68 -17.35
C TYR A 394 1.64 16.39 -18.44
N GLY A 395 0.55 17.07 -18.07
CA GLY A 395 -0.29 17.80 -19.01
C GLY A 395 -1.29 16.93 -19.78
N PHE A 396 -1.66 15.77 -19.24
CA PHE A 396 -2.63 14.85 -19.85
C PHE A 396 -3.77 14.49 -18.90
N ARG A 397 -4.86 13.96 -19.47
CA ARG A 397 -5.95 13.25 -18.79
C ARG A 397 -6.48 12.14 -19.69
N HIS A 398 -7.09 11.11 -19.14
CA HIS A 398 -7.83 10.11 -19.91
C HIS A 398 -8.94 10.76 -20.74
N ALA A 399 -9.16 10.26 -21.96
CA ALA A 399 -10.19 10.73 -22.89
C ALA A 399 -11.61 10.44 -22.37
N GLY A 400 -11.76 9.45 -21.49
CA GLY A 400 -13.01 9.11 -20.83
C GLY A 400 -12.81 8.13 -19.67
N PRO A 401 -13.86 7.85 -18.88
CA PRO A 401 -13.75 7.05 -17.65
C PRO A 401 -13.25 5.62 -17.85
N LEU A 402 -13.45 5.06 -19.04
CA LEU A 402 -13.04 3.71 -19.43
C LEU A 402 -12.05 3.73 -20.61
N SER A 403 -11.56 4.89 -21.03
CA SER A 403 -10.60 5.01 -22.13
C SER A 403 -9.19 4.87 -21.61
N ASP A 404 -8.39 4.04 -22.28
CA ASP A 404 -6.96 3.95 -22.01
C ASP A 404 -6.16 5.01 -22.79
N ASP A 405 -6.80 5.71 -23.74
CA ASP A 405 -6.24 6.86 -24.45
C ASP A 405 -6.24 8.12 -23.57
N VAL A 406 -5.25 8.99 -23.80
CA VAL A 406 -5.11 10.26 -23.12
C VAL A 406 -5.20 11.44 -24.08
N THR A 407 -5.66 12.57 -23.56
CA THR A 407 -5.77 13.85 -24.28
C THR A 407 -4.95 14.92 -23.57
N PRO A 408 -4.33 15.85 -24.33
CA PRO A 408 -3.58 16.95 -23.74
C PRO A 408 -4.51 17.93 -23.03
N LEU A 409 -4.09 18.41 -21.87
CA LEU A 409 -4.78 19.45 -21.10
C LEU A 409 -4.40 20.84 -21.62
N PRO A 410 -5.35 21.78 -21.74
CA PRO A 410 -5.05 23.15 -22.12
C PRO A 410 -4.17 23.85 -21.06
N PHE A 411 -3.58 24.99 -21.43
CA PHE A 411 -2.84 25.80 -20.49
C PHE A 411 -3.77 26.33 -19.38
N GLY A 412 -3.31 26.31 -18.12
CA GLY A 412 -4.07 26.81 -16.98
C GLY A 412 -5.32 25.98 -16.62
N TYR A 413 -5.35 24.70 -16.99
CA TYR A 413 -6.47 23.80 -16.72
C TYR A 413 -6.77 23.61 -15.21
N PRO A 414 -8.05 23.62 -14.79
CA PRO A 414 -9.23 23.93 -15.60
C PRO A 414 -9.32 25.43 -15.92
N ALA A 415 -9.64 25.78 -17.18
CA ALA A 415 -9.76 27.19 -17.59
C ALA A 415 -10.87 27.90 -16.80
N LYS A 416 -10.63 29.17 -16.41
CA LYS A 416 -11.70 30.05 -15.91
C LYS A 416 -12.70 30.26 -17.06
N GLN A 417 -13.99 30.17 -16.73
CA GLN A 417 -15.05 30.57 -17.66
C GLN A 417 -15.02 32.07 -17.87
#